data_AF-G5J9M4-F1
#
_entry.id   AF-G5J9M4-F1
#
_cell.length_a   1.000
_cell.length_b   1.000
_cell.length_c   1.000
_cell.angle_alpha   90.00
_cell.angle_beta   90.00
_cell.angle_gamma   90.00
#
_symmetry.space_group_name_H-M   'P 1'
#
loop_
_entity.id
_entity.type
_entity.pdbx_description
1 polymer ?
#
loop_
_entity_poly.entity_id
_entity_poly.type
_entity_poly.pdbx_seq_one_letter_code
_entity_poly.pdbx_strand_id
1 'polypeptide(L)' 'MIKDEVRHLVDTGVVSRQQPLYVLCEFIPPREWVCVEIELERCEYLLRDQIGDLMACENWDND' A
#
# COMPACT_ATOMS: atom_id res chain seq x y z
N MET A 1 -5.02 -7.72 -5.60
CA MET A 1 -6.13 -7.16 -4.79
C MET A 1 -5.73 -5.85 -4.11
N ILE A 2 -4.83 -5.80 -3.13
CA ILE A 2 -4.42 -4.53 -2.49
C ILE A 2 -3.67 -3.58 -3.44
N LYS A 3 -2.80 -4.11 -4.31
CA LYS A 3 -2.04 -3.28 -5.26
C LYS A 3 -2.96 -2.47 -6.19
N ASP A 4 -4.09 -3.04 -6.57
CA ASP A 4 -5.06 -2.38 -7.45
C ASP A 4 -5.86 -1.33 -6.68
N GLU A 5 -6.20 -1.60 -5.42
CA GLU A 5 -6.81 -0.62 -4.50
C GLU A 5 -5.89 0.61 -4.31
N VAL A 6 -4.63 0.39 -3.94
CA VAL A 6 -3.63 1.45 -3.73
C VAL A 6 -3.36 2.19 -5.04
N ARG A 7 -3.24 1.47 -6.16
CA ARG A 7 -3.07 2.10 -7.48
C ARG A 7 -4.28 2.93 -7.85
N HIS A 8 -5.49 2.46 -7.57
CA HIS A 8 -6.70 3.21 -7.83
C HIS A 8 -6.75 4.50 -6.99
N LEU A 9 -6.39 4.44 -5.70
CA LEU A 9 -6.30 5.61 -4.84
C LEU A 9 -5.27 6.63 -5.35
N VAL A 10 -4.15 6.16 -5.89
CA VAL A 10 -3.13 7.01 -6.50
C VAL A 10 -3.62 7.63 -7.82
N ASP A 11 -4.19 6.82 -8.71
CA ASP A 11 -4.62 7.25 -10.04
C ASP A 11 -5.84 8.19 -9.99
N THR A 12 -6.69 8.03 -8.97
CA THR A 12 -7.81 8.95 -8.68
C THR A 12 -7.36 10.22 -7.96
N GLY A 13 -6.08 10.31 -7.57
CA GLY A 13 -5.50 11.46 -6.87
C GLY A 13 -5.94 11.60 -5.42
N VAL A 14 -6.52 10.55 -4.82
CA VAL A 14 -6.89 10.51 -3.40
C VAL A 14 -5.63 10.47 -2.53
N VAL A 15 -4.62 9.71 -2.96
CA VAL A 15 -3.30 9.69 -2.32
C VAL A 15 -2.19 9.92 -3.36
N SER A 16 -1.03 10.39 -2.90
CA SER A 16 0.15 10.58 -3.75
C SER A 16 1.19 9.49 -3.49
N ARG A 17 1.94 9.10 -4.52
CA ARG A 17 3.07 8.16 -4.39
C ARG A 17 4.14 8.66 -3.42
N GLN A 18 4.24 9.97 -3.20
CA GLN A 18 5.20 10.57 -2.28
C GLN A 18 4.70 10.61 -0.83
N GLN A 19 3.43 10.27 -0.60
CA GLN A 19 2.89 10.21 0.75
C GLN A 19 3.37 8.94 1.46
N PRO A 20 3.47 9.01 2.80
CA PRO A 20 3.82 7.86 3.61
C PRO A 20 2.69 6.83 3.66
N LEU A 21 3.06 5.57 3.83
CA LEU A 21 2.15 4.42 3.82
C LEU A 21 1.08 4.45 4.91
N TYR A 22 1.33 5.10 6.06
CA TYR A 22 0.32 5.24 7.11
C TYR A 22 -0.95 5.96 6.63
N VAL A 23 -0.88 6.76 5.56
CA VAL A 23 -2.04 7.46 4.99
C VAL A 23 -3.07 6.45 4.49
N LEU A 24 -2.62 5.26 4.05
CA LEU A 24 -3.52 4.19 3.62
C LEU A 24 -4.44 3.69 4.76
N CYS A 25 -4.06 3.85 6.03
CA CYS A 25 -4.90 3.49 7.17
C CYS A 25 -6.21 4.30 7.23
N GLU A 26 -6.25 5.49 6.62
CA GLU A 26 -7.47 6.32 6.57
C GLU A 26 -8.47 5.84 5.52
N PHE A 27 -8.01 5.06 4.54
CA PHE A 27 -8.80 4.60 3.40
C PHE A 27 -9.13 3.11 3.47
N ILE A 28 -8.19 2.31 3.98
CA ILE A 28 -8.32 0.86 4.05
C ILE A 28 -8.92 0.49 5.41
N PRO A 29 -10.06 -0.21 5.44
CA PRO A 29 -10.69 -0.59 6.70
C PRO A 29 -9.80 -1.58 7.48
N PRO A 30 -9.87 -1.62 8.83
CA PRO A 30 -9.01 -2.47 9.65
C PRO A 30 -9.04 -3.96 9.31
N ARG A 31 -10.14 -4.44 8.71
CA ARG A 31 -10.29 -5.85 8.29
C ARG A 31 -9.43 -6.20 7.09
N GLU A 32 -9.19 -5.23 6.21
CA GLU A 32 -8.38 -5.39 5.01
C GLU A 32 -6.92 -4.97 5.27
N TRP A 33 -6.70 -4.15 6.30
CA TRP A 33 -5.38 -3.72 6.74
C TRP A 33 -4.46 -4.90 7.11
N VAL A 34 -5.00 -5.99 7.65
CA VAL A 34 -4.24 -7.23 7.91
C VAL A 34 -3.49 -7.72 6.67
N CYS A 35 -4.14 -7.69 5.50
CA CYS A 35 -3.51 -8.10 4.26
C CYS A 35 -2.44 -7.10 3.82
N VAL A 36 -2.60 -5.81 4.14
CA VAL A 36 -1.59 -4.77 3.88
C VAL A 36 -0.37 -4.98 4.78
N GLU A 37 -0.57 -5.24 6.08
CA GLU A 37 0.51 -5.48 7.05
C GLU A 37 1.36 -6.68 6.65
N ILE A 38 0.74 -7.78 6.21
CA ILE A 38 1.46 -8.96 5.73
C ILE A 38 2.38 -8.61 4.54
N GLU A 39 1.89 -7.84 3.57
CA GLU A 39 2.68 -7.44 2.40
C GLU A 39 3.76 -6.42 2.75
N LEU A 40 3.48 -5.51 3.69
CA LEU A 40 4.48 -4.58 4.23
C LEU A 40 5.61 -5.35 4.92
N GLU A 41 5.29 -6.33 5.77
CA GLU A 41 6.28 -7.17 6.45
C GLU A 41 7.10 -8.00 5.45
N ARG A 42 6.45 -8.62 4.45
CA ARG A 42 7.13 -9.40 3.41
C ARG A 42 8.13 -8.59 2.59
N CYS A 43 7.81 -7.32 2.35
CA CYS A 43 8.66 -6.41 1.58
C CYS A 43 9.57 -5.54 2.46
N GLU A 44 9.58 -5.76 3.78
CA GLU A 44 10.34 -4.98 4.77
C GLU A 44 10.03 -3.46 4.75
N TYR A 45 8.80 -3.09 4.39
CA TYR A 45 8.34 -1.71 4.40
C TYR A 45 7.81 -1.29 5.76
N LEU A 46 8.02 -0.01 6.07
CA LEU A 46 7.54 0.64 7.27
C LEU A 46 6.45 1.66 6.90
N LEU A 47 5.56 1.96 7.84
CA LEU A 47 4.47 2.92 7.64
C LEU A 47 4.91 4.34 7.28
N ARG A 48 6.19 4.66 7.49
CA ARG A 48 6.80 5.94 7.11
C ARG A 48 7.35 5.97 5.68
N ASP A 49 7.50 4.81 5.05
CA ASP A 49 8.03 4.70 3.70
C ASP A 49 6.97 5.15 2.69
N GLN A 50 7.39 5.42 1.46
CA GLN A 50 6.50 6.04 0.49
C GLN A 50 5.59 5.02 -0.18
N ILE A 51 4.36 5.43 -0.49
CA ILE A 51 3.42 4.62 -1.29
C ILE A 51 4.05 4.24 -2.64
N GLY A 52 4.91 5.09 -3.19
CA GLY A 52 5.66 4.82 -4.41
C GLY A 52 6.60 3.62 -4.30
N ASP A 53 7.24 3.43 -3.14
CA ASP A 53 8.14 2.31 -2.89
C ASP A 53 7.34 1.00 -2.92
N LEU A 54 6.18 1.00 -2.24
CA LEU A 54 5.24 -0.13 -2.23
C LEU A 54 4.79 -0.53 -3.65
N MET A 55 4.52 0.44 -4.51
CA MET A 55 4.09 0.18 -5.89
C MET A 55 5.21 -0.28 -6.81
N ALA A 56 6.46 0.12 -6.52
CA ALA A 56 7.64 -0.27 -7.28
C ALA A 56 8.08 -1.72 -6.98
N CYS A 57 7.61 -2.30 -5.87
CA CYS A 57 7.87 -3.70 -5.57
C CYS A 57 7.20 -4.62 -6.61
N GLU A 58 8.02 -5.36 -7.35
CA GLU A 58 7.58 -6.34 -8.36
C GLU A 58 7.17 -7.68 -7.73
N ASN A 59 7.52 -7.92 -6.47
CA ASN A 59 7.43 -9.22 -5.78
C ASN A 59 6.14 -9.47 -5.00
N TRP A 60 5.06 -8.77 -5.35
CA TRP A 60 3.73 -9.07 -4.82
C TRP A 60 3.26 -10.34 -5.51
N ASP A 61 3.65 -11.50 -4.97
CA ASP A 61 3.27 -12.80 -5.52
C ASP A 61 1.77 -12.82 -5.79
N ASN A 62 1.45 -13.01 -7.08
CA ASN A 62 0.13 -13.41 -7.55
C ASN A 62 -0.10 -14.84 -7.03
N ASP A 63 -0.74 -14.98 -5.88
CA ASP A 63 -1.47 -16.20 -5.53
C ASP A 63 -2.89 -15.86 -5.10
#